data_AF-A0A952SRB2-F1
#
_entry.id   AF-A0A952SRB2-F1
#
_cell.length_a   1.000
_cell.length_b   1.000
_cell.length_c   1.000
_cell.angle_alpha   90.00
_cell.angle_beta   90.00
_cell.angle_gamma   90.00
#
_symmetry.space_group_name_H-M   'P 1'
#
loop_
_entity.id
_entity.type
_entity.pdbx_description
1 polymer ?
#
loop_
_entity_poly.entity_id
_entity_poly.type
_entity_poly.pdbx_seq_one_letter_code
_entity_poly.pdbx_strand_id
1 'polypeptide(L)'
;MSHANPEDNAFATWLTLRLTREGYRVWCDVVKLRGGDDFWKNIEAAIRLRTRRFIFVTSRISNQKPGALKELAVAEGVARALGEDRFIVPIKIDDLPYNEHNIQINRLNALDFANGWATGLAELLKALRDDSIPTPETAGASCVASWWNTNRLNHEIVEHKPETLWTNWFPLRKPPSRMWVWRIPEDAKLPQSFRYPTHRVRHFLLSFADGEALLGHPGSPTGMKGKSFPFSLRSYPPPWAGVYQHEVKTAFKKIMWQTWESLALARGLPLYELSSRRRSLWFPGRALNGDMVAFNGVDGRRSRRALAGYKTTKQPTGEIRKRYWHFGLEAIPILYPTPALSMKTHVVFTRDGETPLGDPKGQHRARRSQCKAWWNDKWRDMTLAAVTWLANGEDEIALPVSPTCSIMMSVRPICGRSPVSYQDISVRESPDEATQTAEDFDDFTEEDETESIDSAVPSADSD
;
A
#
# COMPACT_ATOMS: atom_id res chain seq x y z
N MET A 1 31.75 -10.48 13.09
CA MET A 1 31.43 -10.41 11.66
C MET A 1 32.37 -9.39 11.05
N SER A 2 32.95 -9.73 9.90
CA SER A 2 33.90 -8.90 9.17
C SER A 2 33.34 -8.58 7.79
N HIS A 3 33.53 -7.35 7.32
CA HIS A 3 32.97 -6.81 6.08
C HIS A 3 33.82 -5.62 5.58
N ALA A 4 33.58 -5.14 4.36
CA ALA A 4 34.21 -3.91 3.90
C ALA A 4 33.50 -2.66 4.46
N ASN A 5 34.24 -1.80 5.16
CA ASN A 5 33.70 -0.53 5.69
C ASN A 5 34.17 0.66 4.82
N PRO A 6 33.28 1.49 4.23
CA PRO A 6 31.84 1.56 4.51
C PRO A 6 30.90 0.79 3.57
N GLU A 7 31.43 0.14 2.54
CA GLU A 7 30.67 -0.29 1.37
C GLU A 7 29.65 -1.40 1.69
N ASP A 8 30.00 -2.30 2.61
CA ASP A 8 29.14 -3.41 3.04
C ASP A 8 28.36 -3.08 4.34
N ASN A 9 28.43 -1.84 4.86
CA ASN A 9 27.86 -1.47 6.17
C ASN A 9 26.35 -1.70 6.26
N ALA A 10 25.61 -1.44 5.18
CA ALA A 10 24.16 -1.63 5.15
C ALA A 10 23.78 -3.11 5.35
N PHE A 11 24.47 -4.00 4.63
CA PHE A 11 24.29 -5.45 4.76
C PHE A 11 24.74 -5.94 6.14
N ALA A 12 25.93 -5.53 6.59
CA ALA A 12 26.48 -5.87 7.89
C ALA A 12 25.52 -5.47 9.03
N THR A 13 24.99 -4.25 8.99
CA THR A 13 24.01 -3.76 9.97
C THR A 13 22.74 -4.62 9.93
N TRP A 14 22.19 -4.86 8.74
CA TRP A 14 21.00 -5.68 8.56
C TRP A 14 21.19 -7.09 9.14
N LEU A 15 22.28 -7.78 8.79
CA LEU A 15 22.54 -9.14 9.24
C LEU A 15 22.77 -9.21 10.75
N THR A 16 23.54 -8.26 11.30
CA THR A 16 23.78 -8.16 12.74
C THR A 16 22.48 -8.05 13.53
N LEU A 17 21.55 -7.19 13.09
CA LEU A 17 20.25 -7.02 13.75
C LEU A 17 19.37 -8.26 13.61
N ARG A 18 19.38 -8.92 12.45
CA ARG A 18 18.62 -10.17 12.24
C ARG A 18 19.11 -11.28 13.14
N LEU A 19 20.41 -11.57 13.13
CA LEU A 19 20.99 -12.60 14.00
C LEU A 19 20.79 -12.28 15.49
N THR A 20 20.92 -11.02 15.88
CA THR A 20 20.64 -10.59 17.27
C THR A 20 19.18 -10.81 17.65
N ARG A 21 18.24 -10.59 16.73
CA ARG A 21 16.82 -10.87 16.95
C ARG A 21 16.56 -12.35 17.19
N GLU A 22 17.25 -13.22 16.45
CA GLU A 22 17.17 -14.69 16.60
C GLU A 22 17.94 -15.22 17.83
N GLY A 23 18.49 -14.33 18.66
CA GLY A 23 19.12 -14.69 19.94
C GLY A 23 20.64 -14.88 19.89
N TYR A 24 21.30 -14.60 18.77
CA TYR A 24 22.76 -14.68 18.68
C TYR A 24 23.44 -13.40 19.16
N ARG A 25 24.48 -13.53 19.98
CA ARG A 25 25.31 -12.38 20.35
C ARG A 25 26.29 -12.06 19.23
N VAL A 26 25.97 -11.05 18.42
CA VAL A 26 26.84 -10.64 17.30
C VAL A 26 27.75 -9.47 17.71
N TRP A 27 28.99 -9.51 17.23
CA TRP A 27 29.93 -8.41 17.28
C TRP A 27 30.20 -7.91 15.85
N CYS A 28 29.95 -6.62 15.64
CA CYS A 28 30.19 -5.86 14.41
C CYS A 28 30.59 -4.44 14.84
N ASP A 29 31.66 -3.94 14.25
CA ASP A 29 32.21 -2.60 14.43
C ASP A 29 31.19 -1.49 14.15
N VAL A 30 30.36 -1.62 13.11
CA VAL A 30 29.32 -0.62 12.74
C VAL A 30 28.26 -0.44 13.83
N VAL A 31 28.02 -1.47 14.65
CA VAL A 31 26.92 -1.52 15.64
C VAL A 31 27.40 -1.21 17.07
N LYS A 32 28.70 -1.36 17.35
CA LYS A 32 29.25 -1.36 18.72
C LYS A 32 30.29 -0.29 19.03
N LEU A 33 30.83 0.43 18.06
CA LEU A 33 31.93 1.35 18.35
C LEU A 33 31.45 2.74 18.74
N ARG A 34 31.92 3.20 19.90
CA ARG A 34 31.99 4.62 20.29
C ARG A 34 33.32 5.16 19.75
N GLY A 35 33.33 6.34 19.13
CA GLY A 35 34.56 6.93 18.60
C GLY A 35 35.58 7.23 19.71
N GLY A 36 36.85 6.82 19.53
CA GLY A 36 37.97 7.16 20.41
C GLY A 36 38.92 6.02 20.84
N ASP A 37 38.55 4.75 20.68
CA ASP A 37 39.37 3.60 21.12
C ASP A 37 40.31 3.06 20.01
N ASP A 38 41.44 2.44 20.42
CA ASP A 38 42.36 1.70 19.54
C ASP A 38 41.64 0.54 18.84
N PHE A 39 41.12 0.84 17.66
CA PHE A 39 40.21 0.03 16.83
C PHE A 39 40.72 -1.40 16.62
N TRP A 40 42.02 -1.55 16.35
CA TRP A 40 42.58 -2.83 15.90
C TRP A 40 42.74 -3.83 17.05
N LYS A 41 43.16 -3.37 18.23
CA LYS A 41 43.28 -4.22 19.43
C LYS A 41 41.93 -4.80 19.86
N ASN A 42 40.86 -4.01 19.74
CA ASN A 42 39.51 -4.45 20.08
C ASN A 42 38.97 -5.52 19.13
N ILE A 43 39.23 -5.38 17.82
CA ILE A 43 38.86 -6.38 16.81
C ILE A 43 39.61 -7.68 17.03
N GLU A 44 40.94 -7.63 17.18
CA GLU A 44 41.72 -8.84 17.40
C GLU A 44 41.27 -9.58 18.67
N ALA A 45 41.08 -8.86 19.78
CA ALA A 45 40.57 -9.45 21.01
C ALA A 45 39.17 -10.06 20.84
N ALA A 46 38.29 -9.43 20.06
CA ALA A 46 36.97 -9.98 19.76
C ALA A 46 37.05 -11.29 18.97
N ILE A 47 37.92 -11.35 17.96
CA ILE A 47 38.13 -12.56 17.14
C ILE A 47 38.72 -13.69 17.98
N ARG A 48 39.80 -13.41 18.74
CA ARG A 48 40.54 -14.44 19.47
C ARG A 48 39.83 -14.96 20.72
N LEU A 49 39.15 -14.09 21.47
CA LEU A 49 38.68 -14.43 22.82
C LEU A 49 37.16 -14.59 22.93
N ARG A 50 36.39 -14.08 21.96
CA ARG A 50 34.92 -13.95 22.10
C ARG A 50 34.12 -14.53 20.93
N THR A 51 34.79 -15.01 19.88
CA THR A 51 34.13 -15.48 18.66
C THR A 51 34.00 -17.00 18.66
N ARG A 52 32.78 -17.52 18.46
CA ARG A 52 32.52 -18.95 18.23
C ARG A 52 32.48 -19.31 16.74
N ARG A 53 31.92 -18.39 15.93
CA ARG A 53 31.88 -18.44 14.47
C ARG A 53 32.21 -17.07 13.91
N PHE A 54 33.15 -17.03 12.99
CA PHE A 54 33.60 -15.84 12.30
C PHE A 54 32.91 -15.76 10.94
N ILE A 55 31.86 -14.93 10.87
CA ILE A 55 31.17 -14.64 9.60
C ILE A 55 31.97 -13.61 8.83
N PHE A 56 32.40 -13.98 7.62
CA PHE A 56 33.12 -13.09 6.70
C PHE A 56 32.21 -12.73 5.52
N VAL A 57 31.86 -11.45 5.40
CA VAL A 57 31.09 -10.92 4.27
C VAL A 57 32.00 -10.85 3.07
N THR A 58 31.75 -11.69 2.08
CA THR A 58 32.49 -11.79 0.83
C THR A 58 31.78 -10.95 -0.25
N SER A 59 32.44 -9.86 -0.65
CA SER A 59 32.09 -9.00 -1.77
C SER A 59 33.35 -8.77 -2.62
N ARG A 60 33.23 -8.27 -3.85
CA ARG A 60 34.36 -7.83 -4.67
C ARG A 60 35.30 -6.90 -3.90
N ILE A 61 34.73 -6.07 -3.02
CA ILE A 61 35.45 -5.09 -2.21
C ILE A 61 36.13 -5.76 -1.02
N SER A 62 35.40 -6.51 -0.20
CA SER A 62 35.97 -7.14 1.00
C SER A 62 37.04 -8.18 0.67
N ASN A 63 36.96 -8.79 -0.52
CA ASN A 63 37.92 -9.76 -1.04
C ASN A 63 39.33 -9.20 -1.24
N GLN A 64 39.46 -7.87 -1.35
CA GLN A 64 40.74 -7.18 -1.59
C GLN A 64 41.08 -6.16 -0.50
N LYS A 65 40.12 -5.76 0.34
CA LYS A 65 40.28 -4.66 1.29
C LYS A 65 41.26 -5.04 2.42
N PRO A 66 42.35 -4.29 2.65
CA PRO A 66 43.37 -4.67 3.63
C PRO A 66 42.85 -4.87 5.06
N GLY A 67 41.84 -4.10 5.47
CA GLY A 67 41.20 -4.24 6.79
C GLY A 67 40.53 -5.60 6.95
N ALA A 68 39.61 -5.93 6.04
CA ALA A 68 38.88 -7.21 6.03
C ALA A 68 39.84 -8.41 5.92
N LEU A 69 40.86 -8.32 5.06
CA LEU A 69 41.85 -9.39 4.90
C LEU A 69 42.73 -9.60 6.14
N LYS A 70 43.07 -8.53 6.86
CA LYS A 70 43.78 -8.63 8.14
C LYS A 70 42.93 -9.34 9.20
N GLU A 71 41.65 -9.03 9.28
CA GLU A 71 40.72 -9.72 10.18
C GLU A 71 40.57 -11.20 9.82
N LEU A 72 40.46 -11.49 8.51
CA LEU A 72 40.39 -12.85 8.00
C LEU A 72 41.64 -13.66 8.32
N ALA A 73 42.84 -13.06 8.21
CA ALA A 73 44.08 -13.71 8.59
C ALA A 73 44.16 -14.03 10.09
N VAL A 74 43.66 -13.15 10.97
CA VAL A 74 43.55 -13.43 12.41
C VAL A 74 42.58 -14.59 12.64
N ALA A 75 41.43 -14.58 11.98
CA ALA A 75 40.43 -15.64 12.09
C ALA A 75 40.97 -17.00 11.62
N GLU A 76 41.78 -17.02 10.55
CA GLU A 76 42.43 -18.23 10.05
C GLU A 76 43.42 -18.80 11.08
N GLY A 77 44.20 -17.93 11.73
CA GLY A 77 45.11 -18.33 12.81
C GLY A 77 44.35 -18.94 13.99
N VAL A 78 43.19 -18.38 14.35
CA VAL A 78 42.32 -18.92 15.42
C VAL A 78 41.71 -20.26 15.02
N ALA A 79 41.20 -20.40 13.79
CA ALA A 79 40.66 -21.64 13.27
C ALA A 79 41.67 -22.79 13.36
N ARG A 80 42.92 -22.51 12.96
CA ARG A 80 44.04 -23.47 13.03
C ARG A 80 44.40 -23.85 14.46
N ALA A 81 44.44 -22.88 15.37
CA ALA A 81 44.75 -23.12 16.78
C ALA A 81 43.66 -23.95 17.49
N LEU A 82 42.39 -23.77 17.10
CA LEU A 82 41.25 -24.53 17.62
C LEU A 82 41.07 -25.90 16.96
N GLY A 83 41.70 -26.14 15.80
CA GLY A 83 41.45 -27.33 14.99
C GLY A 83 40.01 -27.39 14.44
N GLU A 84 39.38 -26.23 14.21
CA GLU A 84 38.00 -26.13 13.76
C GLU A 84 37.90 -25.60 12.32
N ASP A 85 37.63 -26.48 11.36
CA ASP A 85 37.48 -26.11 9.94
C ASP A 85 36.27 -25.20 9.67
N ARG A 86 35.24 -25.27 10.52
CA ARG A 86 34.00 -24.49 10.40
C ARG A 86 34.01 -23.19 11.20
N PHE A 87 35.17 -22.75 11.70
CA PHE A 87 35.27 -21.49 12.43
C PHE A 87 34.91 -20.29 11.55
N ILE A 88 35.36 -20.29 10.29
CA ILE A 88 35.09 -19.24 9.31
C ILE A 88 33.88 -19.63 8.46
N VAL A 89 32.90 -18.74 8.37
CA VAL A 89 31.69 -18.91 7.53
C VAL A 89 31.66 -17.77 6.52
N PRO A 90 32.08 -18.00 5.26
CA PRO A 90 31.99 -16.99 4.22
C PRO A 90 30.53 -16.82 3.77
N ILE A 91 30.11 -15.57 3.56
CA ILE A 91 28.79 -15.24 3.04
C ILE A 91 28.93 -14.30 1.85
N LYS A 92 28.52 -14.74 0.67
CA LYS A 92 28.66 -14.01 -0.59
C LYS A 92 27.47 -13.06 -0.79
N ILE A 93 27.73 -11.77 -1.00
CA ILE A 93 26.65 -10.76 -1.08
C ILE A 93 26.48 -10.10 -2.46
N ASP A 94 27.43 -10.29 -3.36
CA ASP A 94 27.41 -9.74 -4.72
C ASP A 94 27.70 -10.82 -5.78
N ASP A 95 28.00 -10.41 -7.01
CA ASP A 95 28.24 -11.28 -8.15
C ASP A 95 29.68 -11.84 -8.21
N LEU A 96 30.50 -11.71 -7.15
CA LEU A 96 31.85 -12.26 -7.13
C LEU A 96 31.85 -13.78 -7.39
N PRO A 97 32.50 -14.28 -8.45
CA PRO A 97 32.59 -15.71 -8.71
C PRO A 97 33.31 -16.48 -7.59
N TYR A 98 32.84 -17.70 -7.27
CA TYR A 98 33.40 -18.52 -6.19
C TYR A 98 34.90 -18.85 -6.38
N ASN A 99 35.35 -18.99 -7.63
CA ASN A 99 36.77 -19.22 -7.96
C ASN A 99 37.66 -17.98 -7.77
N GLU A 100 37.07 -16.79 -7.66
CA GLU A 100 37.76 -15.53 -7.39
C GLU A 100 37.76 -15.16 -5.90
N HIS A 101 37.15 -15.99 -5.04
CA HIS A 101 37.22 -15.81 -3.60
C HIS A 101 38.68 -15.85 -3.12
N ASN A 102 38.97 -15.05 -2.10
CA ASN A 102 40.30 -14.97 -1.52
C ASN A 102 40.81 -16.37 -1.15
N ILE A 103 42.10 -16.61 -1.39
CA ILE A 103 42.73 -17.92 -1.19
C ILE A 103 42.55 -18.49 0.22
N GLN A 104 42.34 -17.64 1.22
CA GLN A 104 42.10 -18.05 2.61
C GLN A 104 40.72 -18.72 2.81
N ILE A 105 39.75 -18.43 1.95
CA ILE A 105 38.36 -18.91 2.03
C ILE A 105 37.86 -19.63 0.78
N ASN A 106 38.63 -19.67 -0.32
CA ASN A 106 38.22 -20.30 -1.58
C ASN A 106 37.88 -21.80 -1.45
N ARG A 107 38.45 -22.47 -0.45
CA ARG A 107 38.20 -23.88 -0.12
C ARG A 107 36.94 -24.10 0.72
N LEU A 108 36.36 -23.04 1.27
CA LEU A 108 35.18 -23.09 2.13
C LEU A 108 33.93 -22.89 1.29
N ASN A 109 32.86 -23.61 1.63
CA ASN A 109 31.57 -23.39 1.00
C ASN A 109 30.95 -22.08 1.53
N ALA A 110 30.77 -21.10 0.65
CA ALA A 110 30.17 -19.81 1.00
C ALA A 110 28.65 -19.86 0.85
N LEU A 111 27.93 -19.27 1.80
CA LEU A 111 26.47 -19.14 1.71
C LEU A 111 26.11 -17.97 0.78
N ASP A 112 25.11 -18.16 -0.08
CA ASP A 112 24.74 -17.16 -1.09
C ASP A 112 23.64 -16.23 -0.57
N PHE A 113 23.95 -14.94 -0.47
CA PHE A 113 23.01 -13.86 -0.17
C PHE A 113 22.74 -13.00 -1.41
N ALA A 114 23.43 -13.19 -2.53
CA ALA A 114 23.28 -12.35 -3.73
C ALA A 114 21.90 -12.50 -4.37
N ASN A 115 21.33 -13.71 -4.34
CA ASN A 115 20.01 -14.02 -4.89
C ASN A 115 18.84 -13.76 -3.92
N GLY A 116 19.11 -13.11 -2.79
CA GLY A 116 18.08 -12.73 -1.81
C GLY A 116 18.55 -12.93 -0.37
N TRP A 117 18.57 -11.84 0.40
CA TRP A 117 19.11 -11.87 1.77
C TRP A 117 18.32 -12.78 2.72
N ALA A 118 17.01 -12.93 2.49
CA ALA A 118 16.16 -13.80 3.31
C ALA A 118 16.52 -15.29 3.15
N THR A 119 16.82 -15.72 1.92
CA THR A 119 17.21 -17.10 1.60
C THR A 119 18.55 -17.43 2.25
N GLY A 120 19.57 -16.58 2.03
CA GLY A 120 20.88 -16.75 2.65
C GLY A 120 20.81 -16.72 4.19
N LEU A 121 19.96 -15.88 4.77
CA LEU A 121 19.76 -15.84 6.23
C LEU A 121 19.18 -17.17 6.75
N ALA A 122 18.22 -17.78 6.04
CA ALA A 122 17.66 -19.05 6.44
C ALA A 122 18.72 -20.17 6.44
N GLU A 123 19.59 -20.20 5.44
CA GLU A 123 20.72 -21.13 5.36
C GLU A 123 21.74 -20.90 6.47
N LEU A 124 22.10 -19.63 6.74
CA LEU A 124 23.02 -19.29 7.82
C LEU A 124 22.45 -19.69 9.18
N LEU A 125 21.17 -19.41 9.45
CA LEU A 125 20.50 -19.81 10.70
C LEU A 125 20.41 -21.34 10.82
N LYS A 126 20.30 -22.07 9.71
CA LYS A 126 20.39 -23.53 9.72
C LYS A 126 21.80 -23.98 10.10
N ALA A 127 22.84 -23.46 9.44
CA ALA A 127 24.22 -23.79 9.74
C ALA A 127 24.62 -23.49 11.21
N LEU A 128 24.19 -22.35 11.75
CA LEU A 128 24.46 -22.00 13.15
C LEU A 128 23.72 -22.92 14.15
N ARG A 129 22.53 -23.41 13.79
CA ARG A 129 21.78 -24.37 14.63
C ARG A 129 22.40 -25.76 14.57
N ASP A 130 22.75 -26.23 13.38
CA ASP A 130 23.43 -27.51 13.17
C ASP A 130 24.77 -27.55 13.93
N ASP A 131 25.43 -26.39 14.05
CA ASP A 131 26.66 -26.20 14.83
C ASP A 131 26.44 -26.01 16.34
N SER A 132 25.19 -26.07 16.80
CA SER A 132 24.80 -25.87 18.21
C SER A 132 25.37 -24.58 18.81
N ILE A 133 25.36 -23.49 18.03
CA ILE A 133 25.86 -22.20 18.47
C ILE A 133 24.95 -21.63 19.57
N PRO A 134 25.48 -21.31 20.77
CA PRO A 134 24.66 -20.84 21.89
C PRO A 134 23.93 -19.53 21.61
N THR A 135 22.68 -19.44 22.05
CA THR A 135 21.84 -18.25 22.02
C THR A 135 21.63 -17.72 23.46
N PRO A 136 22.45 -16.77 23.93
CA PRO A 136 22.30 -16.25 25.28
C PRO A 136 21.02 -15.40 25.43
N GLU A 137 20.36 -15.45 26.60
CA GLU A 137 19.15 -14.67 26.89
C GLU A 137 19.33 -13.14 26.71
N THR A 138 20.57 -12.66 26.81
CA THR A 138 20.94 -11.25 26.58
C THR A 138 20.79 -10.78 25.12
N ALA A 139 20.59 -11.69 24.17
CA ALA A 139 20.32 -11.39 22.77
C ALA A 139 18.88 -11.78 22.42
N GLY A 140 18.20 -10.93 21.65
CA GLY A 140 16.82 -11.14 21.25
C GLY A 140 16.16 -9.86 20.76
N ALA A 141 14.85 -9.95 20.47
CA ALA A 141 14.07 -8.84 19.94
C ALA A 141 14.13 -7.56 20.80
N SER A 142 14.17 -7.69 22.13
CA SER A 142 14.30 -6.53 23.03
C SER A 142 15.64 -5.81 22.87
N CYS A 143 16.74 -6.54 22.64
CA CYS A 143 18.06 -5.94 22.42
C CYS A 143 18.10 -5.16 21.11
N VAL A 144 17.51 -5.73 20.05
CA VAL A 144 17.35 -5.04 18.75
C VAL A 144 16.47 -3.80 18.89
N ALA A 145 15.34 -3.90 19.60
CA ALA A 145 14.48 -2.76 19.86
C ALA A 145 15.21 -1.64 20.62
N SER A 146 15.95 -1.99 21.68
CA SER A 146 16.76 -1.01 22.44
C SER A 146 17.86 -0.39 21.60
N TRP A 147 18.61 -1.18 20.81
CA TRP A 147 19.65 -0.66 19.91
C TRP A 147 19.05 0.27 18.85
N TRP A 148 17.92 -0.13 18.26
CA TRP A 148 17.22 0.65 17.26
C TRP A 148 16.68 1.96 17.83
N ASN A 149 16.13 1.94 19.05
CA ASN A 149 15.68 3.15 19.74
C ASN A 149 16.84 4.08 20.13
N THR A 150 18.00 3.53 20.49
CA THR A 150 19.18 4.30 20.93
C THR A 150 19.96 4.90 19.75
N ASN A 151 20.03 4.19 18.62
CA ASN A 151 20.76 4.63 17.42
C ASN A 151 19.88 5.29 16.37
N ARG A 152 18.58 5.40 16.62
CA ARG A 152 17.70 6.22 15.79
C ARG A 152 17.88 7.70 16.14
N LEU A 153 18.14 8.48 15.10
CA LEU A 153 17.87 9.93 15.01
C LEU A 153 16.39 10.30 15.32
N ASN A 154 15.49 9.32 15.53
CA ASN A 154 14.06 9.53 15.73
C ASN A 154 13.65 10.17 17.06
N HIS A 155 14.56 10.33 18.03
CA HIS A 155 14.24 11.16 19.20
C HIS A 155 13.93 12.62 18.79
N GLU A 156 14.38 13.06 17.62
CA GLU A 156 14.10 14.40 17.07
C GLU A 156 12.89 14.46 16.12
N ILE A 157 12.27 13.31 15.78
CA ILE A 157 11.17 13.26 14.81
C ILE A 157 9.80 13.22 15.49
N VAL A 158 9.67 12.59 16.66
CA VAL A 158 8.37 12.52 17.36
C VAL A 158 8.25 13.68 18.35
N GLU A 159 7.22 14.49 18.18
CA GLU A 159 6.91 15.60 19.08
C GLU A 159 5.73 15.24 19.99
N HIS A 160 5.81 15.63 21.26
CA HIS A 160 4.67 15.58 22.19
C HIS A 160 3.65 16.70 21.92
N LYS A 161 3.25 16.80 20.66
CA LYS A 161 2.28 17.77 20.16
C LYS A 161 1.09 17.00 19.60
N PRO A 162 -0.11 17.13 20.18
CA PRO A 162 -1.27 16.44 19.66
C PRO A 162 -1.61 16.90 18.24
N GLU A 163 -1.92 15.96 17.35
CA GLU A 163 -2.35 16.25 15.99
C GLU A 163 -3.70 15.61 15.66
N THR A 164 -4.41 16.24 14.72
CA THR A 164 -5.66 15.69 14.19
C THR A 164 -5.36 14.89 12.93
N LEU A 165 -5.65 13.60 12.99
CA LEU A 165 -5.50 12.68 11.87
C LEU A 165 -6.85 12.52 11.16
N TRP A 166 -6.79 12.44 9.84
CA TRP A 166 -7.97 12.34 9.00
C TRP A 166 -7.97 11.01 8.26
N THR A 167 -9.11 10.35 8.29
CA THR A 167 -9.35 9.16 7.47
C THR A 167 -9.80 9.57 6.07
N ASN A 168 -9.88 8.59 5.18
CA ASN A 168 -10.66 8.69 3.94
C ASN A 168 -12.08 8.11 4.10
N TRP A 169 -12.60 7.98 5.33
CA TRP A 169 -13.90 7.37 5.62
C TRP A 169 -14.95 8.42 5.86
N PHE A 170 -15.97 8.45 5.01
CA PHE A 170 -17.07 9.41 5.06
C PHE A 170 -18.29 8.74 5.71
N PRO A 171 -18.69 9.16 6.92
CA PRO A 171 -19.76 8.52 7.68
C PRO A 171 -21.08 8.44 6.94
N LEU A 172 -21.75 7.29 7.04
CA LEU A 172 -23.12 7.11 6.60
C LEU A 172 -24.07 7.33 7.78
N ARG A 173 -25.12 8.10 7.54
CA ARG A 173 -26.19 8.46 8.46
C ARG A 173 -27.53 8.06 7.87
N LYS A 174 -28.57 8.05 8.71
CA LYS A 174 -29.95 7.68 8.35
C LYS A 174 -30.01 6.33 7.61
N PRO A 175 -29.59 5.21 8.23
CA PRO A 175 -29.73 3.90 7.61
C PRO A 175 -31.22 3.60 7.37
N PRO A 176 -31.57 2.82 6.33
CA PRO A 176 -32.96 2.48 6.04
C PRO A 176 -33.59 1.71 7.21
N SER A 177 -34.87 1.92 7.46
CA SER A 177 -35.57 1.27 8.59
C SER A 177 -35.97 -0.18 8.29
N ARG A 178 -36.22 -0.50 7.02
CA ARG A 178 -36.73 -1.81 6.57
C ARG A 178 -36.04 -2.25 5.31
N MET A 179 -35.89 -3.56 5.16
CA MET A 179 -35.42 -4.18 3.92
C MET A 179 -36.48 -5.16 3.43
N TRP A 180 -36.71 -5.14 2.12
CA TRP A 180 -37.60 -6.05 1.43
C TRP A 180 -36.84 -7.29 0.95
N VAL A 181 -37.52 -8.43 1.00
CA VAL A 181 -37.04 -9.71 0.51
C VAL A 181 -38.13 -10.39 -0.32
N TRP A 182 -37.74 -10.90 -1.49
CA TRP A 182 -38.58 -11.70 -2.36
C TRP A 182 -37.91 -13.04 -2.63
N ARG A 183 -38.68 -14.13 -2.61
CA ARG A 183 -38.23 -15.40 -3.16
C ARG A 183 -38.21 -15.31 -4.69
N ILE A 184 -37.14 -15.81 -5.31
CA ILE A 184 -36.96 -15.94 -6.75
C ILE A 184 -37.28 -17.40 -7.10
N PRO A 185 -38.38 -17.68 -7.81
CA PRO A 185 -38.64 -18.99 -8.41
C PRO A 185 -37.52 -19.40 -9.39
N GLU A 186 -37.31 -20.70 -9.62
CA GLU A 186 -36.24 -21.20 -10.50
C GLU A 186 -36.35 -20.65 -11.93
N ASP A 187 -37.57 -20.56 -12.48
CA ASP A 187 -37.83 -20.06 -13.84
C ASP A 187 -38.10 -18.54 -13.92
N ALA A 188 -37.88 -17.81 -12.81
CA ALA A 188 -38.20 -16.39 -12.78
C ALA A 188 -37.21 -15.57 -13.61
N LYS A 189 -37.73 -14.88 -14.65
CA LYS A 189 -36.99 -13.88 -15.42
C LYS A 189 -37.05 -12.54 -14.70
N LEU A 190 -35.94 -12.15 -14.09
CA LEU A 190 -35.81 -10.83 -13.49
C LEU A 190 -35.65 -9.75 -14.57
N PRO A 191 -36.15 -8.53 -14.33
CA PRO A 191 -35.83 -7.37 -15.15
C PRO A 191 -34.31 -7.18 -15.33
N GLN A 192 -33.89 -6.69 -16.50
CA GLN A 192 -32.48 -6.38 -16.77
C GLN A 192 -31.94 -5.26 -15.88
N SER A 193 -32.81 -4.33 -15.49
CA SER A 193 -32.49 -3.23 -14.58
C SER A 193 -33.67 -2.90 -13.67
N PHE A 194 -33.37 -2.33 -12.52
CA PHE A 194 -34.34 -1.84 -11.54
C PHE A 194 -34.11 -0.35 -11.31
N ARG A 195 -35.17 0.39 -10.97
CA ARG A 195 -35.07 1.83 -10.67
C ARG A 195 -34.26 2.14 -9.40
N TYR A 196 -34.24 1.20 -8.47
CA TYR A 196 -33.45 1.27 -7.24
C TYR A 196 -32.54 0.05 -7.10
N PRO A 197 -31.44 0.18 -6.34
CA PRO A 197 -30.49 -0.91 -6.14
C PRO A 197 -31.14 -2.18 -5.59
N THR A 198 -30.68 -3.32 -6.11
CA THR A 198 -31.09 -4.64 -5.62
C THR A 198 -29.87 -5.54 -5.46
N HIS A 199 -30.01 -6.61 -4.68
CA HIS A 199 -29.00 -7.65 -4.64
C HIS A 199 -29.63 -9.03 -4.56
N ARG A 200 -29.17 -9.93 -5.44
CA ARG A 200 -29.54 -11.34 -5.39
C ARG A 200 -28.63 -12.07 -4.41
N VAL A 201 -29.25 -12.77 -3.46
CA VAL A 201 -28.60 -13.67 -2.51
C VAL A 201 -29.28 -15.04 -2.66
N ARG A 202 -28.56 -16.04 -3.17
CA ARG A 202 -29.13 -17.37 -3.46
C ARG A 202 -30.42 -17.25 -4.31
N HIS A 203 -31.55 -17.69 -3.78
CA HIS A 203 -32.88 -17.61 -4.38
C HIS A 203 -33.71 -16.44 -3.81
N PHE A 204 -33.07 -15.40 -3.29
CA PHE A 204 -33.71 -14.19 -2.78
C PHE A 204 -33.25 -12.93 -3.50
N LEU A 205 -34.16 -12.00 -3.70
CA LEU A 205 -33.87 -10.62 -4.11
C LEU A 205 -34.06 -9.70 -2.90
N LEU A 206 -33.09 -8.85 -2.62
CA LEU A 206 -33.12 -7.88 -1.51
C LEU A 206 -33.06 -6.44 -2.04
N SER A 207 -33.82 -5.54 -1.43
CA SER A 207 -33.77 -4.10 -1.71
C SER A 207 -34.33 -3.27 -0.53
N PHE A 208 -34.04 -1.97 -0.53
CA PHE A 208 -34.70 -1.00 0.36
C PHE A 208 -35.96 -0.38 -0.26
N ALA A 209 -36.12 -0.48 -1.58
CA ALA A 209 -37.34 -0.13 -2.28
C ALA A 209 -38.33 -1.31 -2.27
N ASP A 210 -39.62 -1.03 -2.30
CA ASP A 210 -40.66 -2.04 -2.49
C ASP A 210 -40.79 -2.45 -3.97
N GLY A 211 -41.70 -3.38 -4.27
CA GLY A 211 -41.84 -3.95 -5.61
C GLY A 211 -42.30 -2.93 -6.65
N GLU A 212 -43.23 -2.05 -6.26
CA GLU A 212 -43.76 -1.01 -7.15
C GLU A 212 -42.68 0.04 -7.45
N ALA A 213 -41.93 0.47 -6.45
CA ALA A 213 -40.83 1.40 -6.62
C ALA A 213 -39.71 0.83 -7.51
N LEU A 214 -39.42 -0.47 -7.39
CA LEU A 214 -38.41 -1.14 -8.19
C LEU A 214 -38.77 -1.22 -9.68
N LEU A 215 -40.05 -1.50 -9.97
CA LEU A 215 -40.57 -1.71 -11.33
C LEU A 215 -41.07 -0.41 -11.97
N GLY A 216 -41.55 0.54 -11.17
CA GLY A 216 -42.22 1.75 -11.64
C GLY A 216 -43.70 1.59 -11.97
N HIS A 217 -44.28 0.44 -11.67
CA HIS A 217 -45.69 0.11 -11.83
C HIS A 217 -46.08 -0.94 -10.77
N PRO A 218 -47.38 -1.10 -10.45
CA PRO A 218 -47.82 -2.13 -9.51
C PRO A 218 -47.34 -3.52 -9.95
N GLY A 219 -46.77 -4.28 -9.01
CA GLY A 219 -46.28 -5.63 -9.31
C GLY A 219 -45.22 -6.14 -8.33
N SER A 220 -44.78 -7.38 -8.56
CA SER A 220 -43.66 -7.98 -7.84
C SER A 220 -42.47 -8.20 -8.78
N PRO A 221 -41.23 -7.83 -8.36
CA PRO A 221 -40.04 -8.00 -9.19
C PRO A 221 -39.71 -9.47 -9.50
N THR A 222 -40.25 -10.42 -8.73
CA THR A 222 -40.02 -11.86 -8.91
C THR A 222 -41.30 -12.65 -9.21
N GLY A 223 -42.44 -11.97 -9.33
CA GLY A 223 -43.76 -12.61 -9.38
C GLY A 223 -44.27 -13.18 -8.03
N MET A 224 -43.41 -13.27 -7.01
CA MET A 224 -43.78 -13.75 -5.66
C MET A 224 -44.13 -12.58 -4.74
N LYS A 225 -45.00 -12.79 -3.74
CA LYS A 225 -45.28 -11.74 -2.74
C LYS A 225 -44.02 -11.42 -1.92
N GLY A 226 -43.61 -10.15 -1.92
CA GLY A 226 -42.51 -9.65 -1.09
C GLY A 226 -42.91 -9.50 0.37
N LYS A 227 -41.94 -9.67 1.26
CA LYS A 227 -42.07 -9.36 2.70
C LYS A 227 -40.95 -8.40 3.09
N SER A 228 -41.16 -7.59 4.12
CA SER A 228 -40.11 -6.73 4.67
C SER A 228 -39.89 -6.98 6.15
N PHE A 229 -38.67 -6.73 6.61
CA PHE A 229 -38.28 -6.81 8.01
C PHE A 229 -37.47 -5.58 8.44
N PRO A 230 -37.43 -5.25 9.74
CA PRO A 230 -36.58 -4.17 10.26
C PRO A 230 -35.10 -4.40 9.90
N PHE A 231 -34.49 -3.43 9.23
CA PHE A 231 -33.09 -3.54 8.81
C PHE A 231 -32.14 -3.20 9.98
N SER A 232 -31.11 -4.02 10.16
CA SER A 232 -30.04 -3.74 11.12
C SER A 232 -28.72 -4.35 10.65
N LEU A 233 -27.64 -3.57 10.73
CA LEU A 233 -26.28 -4.08 10.49
C LEU A 233 -25.75 -4.92 11.65
N ARG A 234 -26.38 -4.86 12.83
CA ARG A 234 -25.91 -5.50 14.07
C ARG A 234 -26.77 -6.69 14.48
N SER A 235 -28.07 -6.65 14.20
CA SER A 235 -29.05 -7.66 14.62
C SER A 235 -29.30 -8.68 13.52
N TYR A 236 -29.52 -9.94 13.88
CA TYR A 236 -29.89 -10.98 12.91
C TYR A 236 -31.24 -10.69 12.24
N PRO A 237 -31.42 -11.03 10.96
CA PRO A 237 -32.72 -10.97 10.32
C PRO A 237 -33.65 -12.02 10.94
N PRO A 238 -34.97 -11.85 10.85
CA PRO A 238 -35.90 -12.84 11.38
C PRO A 238 -35.79 -14.17 10.61
N PRO A 239 -35.95 -15.34 11.26
CA PRO A 239 -35.75 -16.65 10.62
C PRO A 239 -36.56 -16.86 9.33
N TRP A 240 -37.79 -16.32 9.27
CA TRP A 240 -38.64 -16.43 8.10
C TRP A 240 -38.09 -15.73 6.85
N ALA A 241 -37.16 -14.77 7.00
CA ALA A 241 -36.55 -14.08 5.87
C ALA A 241 -35.60 -15.00 5.07
N GLY A 242 -35.17 -16.12 5.64
CA GLY A 242 -34.37 -17.13 4.95
C GLY A 242 -32.94 -16.71 4.59
N VAL A 243 -32.50 -15.53 5.04
CA VAL A 243 -31.16 -14.97 4.81
C VAL A 243 -30.37 -14.86 6.10
N TYR A 244 -29.04 -14.98 6.02
CA TYR A 244 -28.15 -14.82 7.16
C TYR A 244 -27.65 -13.38 7.31
N GLN A 245 -27.20 -13.01 8.50
CA GLN A 245 -26.74 -11.64 8.77
C GLN A 245 -25.54 -11.22 7.91
N HIS A 246 -24.64 -12.14 7.56
CA HIS A 246 -23.52 -11.83 6.66
C HIS A 246 -23.99 -11.56 5.22
N GLU A 247 -25.07 -12.21 4.78
CA GLU A 247 -25.70 -11.97 3.47
C GLU A 247 -26.39 -10.61 3.43
N VAL A 248 -27.10 -10.23 4.51
CA VAL A 248 -27.69 -8.90 4.68
C VAL A 248 -26.61 -7.81 4.61
N LYS A 249 -25.50 -7.99 5.33
CA LYS A 249 -24.35 -7.06 5.26
C LYS A 249 -23.78 -6.98 3.85
N THR A 250 -23.69 -8.11 3.15
CA THR A 250 -23.19 -8.16 1.77
C THR A 250 -24.12 -7.45 0.80
N ALA A 251 -25.44 -7.68 0.92
CA ALA A 251 -26.47 -6.98 0.17
C ALA A 251 -26.40 -5.47 0.39
N PHE A 252 -26.26 -5.02 1.63
CA PHE A 252 -26.08 -3.60 1.93
C PHE A 252 -24.86 -3.01 1.22
N LYS A 253 -23.68 -3.66 1.29
CA LYS A 253 -22.48 -3.19 0.58
C LYS A 253 -22.70 -3.10 -0.94
N LYS A 254 -23.36 -4.11 -1.52
CA LYS A 254 -23.65 -4.18 -2.96
C LYS A 254 -24.65 -3.10 -3.40
N ILE A 255 -25.64 -2.81 -2.57
CA ILE A 255 -26.60 -1.72 -2.77
C ILE A 255 -25.88 -0.36 -2.68
N MET A 256 -25.01 -0.16 -1.69
CA MET A 256 -24.23 1.09 -1.57
C MET A 256 -23.35 1.34 -2.80
N TRP A 257 -22.71 0.31 -3.34
CA TRP A 257 -21.94 0.44 -4.59
C TRP A 257 -22.80 0.88 -5.77
N GLN A 258 -23.94 0.21 -5.99
CA GLN A 258 -24.87 0.60 -7.06
C GLN A 258 -25.37 2.04 -6.87
N THR A 259 -25.70 2.42 -5.63
CA THR A 259 -26.18 3.77 -5.32
C THR A 259 -25.11 4.83 -5.62
N TRP A 260 -23.85 4.54 -5.31
CA TRP A 260 -22.71 5.42 -5.63
C TRP A 260 -22.52 5.59 -7.14
N GLU A 261 -22.64 4.51 -7.90
CA GLU A 261 -22.56 4.55 -9.36
C GLU A 261 -23.75 5.33 -9.97
N SER A 262 -24.97 5.11 -9.46
CA SER A 262 -26.15 5.88 -9.87
C SER A 262 -26.00 7.37 -9.56
N LEU A 263 -25.42 7.73 -8.42
CA LEU A 263 -25.09 9.12 -8.09
C LEU A 263 -24.13 9.71 -9.14
N ALA A 264 -23.05 9.00 -9.47
CA ALA A 264 -22.08 9.46 -10.46
C ALA A 264 -22.77 9.76 -11.81
N LEU A 265 -23.58 8.81 -12.31
CA LEU A 265 -24.30 8.96 -13.56
C LEU A 265 -25.32 10.11 -13.51
N ALA A 266 -26.05 10.26 -12.40
CA ALA A 266 -26.98 11.37 -12.20
C ALA A 266 -26.29 12.74 -12.16
N ARG A 267 -24.99 12.79 -11.83
CA ARG A 267 -24.15 13.98 -11.89
C ARG A 267 -23.38 14.12 -13.21
N GLY A 268 -23.68 13.30 -14.21
CA GLY A 268 -23.02 13.32 -15.52
C GLY A 268 -21.56 12.84 -15.48
N LEU A 269 -21.16 12.12 -14.43
CA LEU A 269 -19.82 11.59 -14.30
C LEU A 269 -19.71 10.19 -14.95
N PRO A 270 -18.74 9.98 -15.86
CA PRO A 270 -18.45 8.68 -16.43
C PRO A 270 -17.87 7.70 -15.38
N LEU A 271 -18.06 6.41 -15.65
CA LEU A 271 -17.49 5.31 -14.86
C LEU A 271 -16.35 4.66 -15.62
N TYR A 272 -15.25 4.36 -14.93
CA TYR A 272 -14.10 3.64 -15.46
C TYR A 272 -13.94 2.29 -14.74
N GLU A 273 -13.88 1.20 -15.49
CA GLU A 273 -13.67 -0.14 -14.94
C GLU A 273 -12.18 -0.37 -14.64
N LEU A 274 -11.88 -0.66 -13.38
CA LEU A 274 -10.54 -0.97 -12.89
C LEU A 274 -10.21 -2.45 -13.16
N SER A 275 -8.93 -2.83 -13.07
CA SER A 275 -8.49 -4.23 -13.16
C SER A 275 -9.17 -5.18 -12.17
N SER A 276 -9.66 -4.64 -11.04
CA SER A 276 -10.46 -5.38 -10.05
C SER A 276 -11.91 -5.64 -10.46
N ARG A 277 -12.33 -5.23 -11.67
CA ARG A 277 -13.71 -5.18 -12.19
C ARG A 277 -14.65 -4.24 -11.42
N ARG A 278 -14.12 -3.48 -10.46
CA ARG A 278 -14.86 -2.40 -9.80
C ARG A 278 -14.80 -1.15 -10.65
N ARG A 279 -15.80 -0.27 -10.51
CA ARG A 279 -15.85 0.97 -11.24
C ARG A 279 -15.52 2.15 -10.33
N SER A 280 -14.67 3.03 -10.84
CA SER A 280 -14.42 4.35 -10.26
C SER A 280 -15.17 5.38 -11.09
N LEU A 281 -15.86 6.31 -10.44
CA LEU A 281 -16.25 7.54 -11.14
C LEU A 281 -14.99 8.37 -11.42
N TRP A 282 -15.04 9.24 -12.41
CA TRP A 282 -13.97 10.21 -12.66
C TRP A 282 -14.53 11.54 -13.18
N PHE A 283 -13.75 12.61 -13.00
CA PHE A 283 -14.16 13.97 -13.31
C PHE A 283 -13.61 14.39 -14.69
N PRO A 284 -14.43 14.40 -15.76
CA PRO A 284 -13.99 14.93 -17.04
C PRO A 284 -13.90 16.46 -16.97
N GLY A 285 -13.01 17.07 -17.76
CA GLY A 285 -12.81 18.53 -17.75
C GLY A 285 -14.10 19.31 -18.01
N ARG A 286 -14.99 18.77 -18.88
CA ARG A 286 -16.31 19.33 -19.16
C ARG A 286 -17.24 19.41 -17.94
N ALA A 287 -17.16 18.45 -17.01
CA ALA A 287 -18.03 18.45 -15.84
C ALA A 287 -17.64 19.53 -14.82
N LEU A 288 -16.40 20.03 -14.93
CA LEU A 288 -15.85 21.05 -14.05
C LEU A 288 -15.91 22.45 -14.67
N ASN A 289 -16.34 22.59 -15.94
CA ASN A 289 -16.27 23.84 -16.71
C ASN A 289 -14.86 24.49 -16.70
N GLY A 290 -13.80 23.69 -16.55
CA GLY A 290 -12.43 24.18 -16.40
C GLY A 290 -12.09 24.80 -15.05
N ASP A 291 -13.03 24.82 -14.09
CA ASP A 291 -12.84 25.45 -12.79
C ASP A 291 -12.19 24.51 -11.77
N MET A 292 -11.34 25.09 -10.93
CA MET A 292 -10.91 24.45 -9.69
C MET A 292 -12.06 24.40 -8.69
N VAL A 293 -12.24 23.24 -8.09
CA VAL A 293 -13.27 23.00 -7.08
C VAL A 293 -12.83 23.57 -5.73
N ALA A 294 -13.65 24.45 -5.18
CA ALA A 294 -13.46 24.98 -3.83
C ALA A 294 -13.93 23.97 -2.77
N PHE A 295 -13.17 23.83 -1.69
CA PHE A 295 -13.49 22.94 -0.58
C PHE A 295 -12.93 23.52 0.73
N ASN A 296 -13.44 23.02 1.84
CA ASN A 296 -12.89 23.34 3.15
C ASN A 296 -11.82 22.31 3.51
N GLY A 297 -10.59 22.77 3.69
CA GLY A 297 -9.46 21.98 4.13
C GLY A 297 -9.65 21.39 5.52
N VAL A 298 -8.69 20.54 5.90
CA VAL A 298 -8.63 19.89 7.22
C VAL A 298 -8.21 20.85 8.34
N ASP A 299 -7.58 21.96 7.98
CA ASP A 299 -7.20 23.08 8.85
C ASP A 299 -8.33 24.13 8.99
N GLY A 300 -9.49 23.88 8.37
CA GLY A 300 -10.62 24.80 8.33
C GLY A 300 -10.49 25.92 7.31
N ARG A 301 -9.37 26.02 6.58
CA ARG A 301 -9.19 27.04 5.54
C ARG A 301 -9.86 26.61 4.25
N ARG A 302 -10.38 27.58 3.50
CA ARG A 302 -10.95 27.32 2.18
C ARG A 302 -9.82 27.23 1.16
N SER A 303 -9.79 26.15 0.40
CA SER A 303 -8.80 25.87 -0.64
C SER A 303 -9.47 25.50 -1.95
N ARG A 304 -8.68 25.41 -3.02
CA ARG A 304 -9.16 24.99 -4.36
C ARG A 304 -8.23 23.92 -4.93
N ARG A 305 -8.78 22.93 -5.62
CA ARG A 305 -8.01 21.93 -6.38
C ARG A 305 -8.64 21.68 -7.74
N ALA A 306 -7.80 21.45 -8.74
CA ALA A 306 -8.23 20.89 -10.01
C ALA A 306 -8.50 19.38 -9.83
N LEU A 307 -9.62 18.89 -10.35
CA LEU A 307 -9.93 17.45 -10.41
C LEU A 307 -9.69 16.85 -11.80
N ALA A 308 -9.31 17.68 -12.77
CA ALA A 308 -8.89 17.26 -14.09
C ALA A 308 -7.87 18.26 -14.64
N GLY A 309 -7.03 17.81 -15.55
CA GLY A 309 -6.06 18.66 -16.22
C GLY A 309 -5.36 17.92 -17.34
N TYR A 310 -4.27 18.50 -17.83
CA TYR A 310 -3.41 17.85 -18.80
C TYR A 310 -1.95 18.14 -18.51
N LYS A 311 -1.08 17.26 -19.02
CA LYS A 311 0.35 17.48 -19.10
C LYS A 311 0.76 17.41 -20.57
N THR A 312 1.61 18.35 -20.97
CA THR A 312 2.21 18.34 -22.30
C THR A 312 3.42 17.41 -22.27
N THR A 313 3.54 16.52 -23.25
CA THR A 313 4.68 15.61 -23.39
C THR A 313 5.26 15.78 -24.79
N LYS A 314 6.57 15.97 -24.88
CA LYS A 314 7.28 16.02 -26.15
C LYS A 314 7.71 14.60 -26.52
N GLN A 315 7.31 14.15 -27.70
CA GLN A 315 7.77 12.86 -28.21
C GLN A 315 9.21 12.99 -28.76
N PRO A 316 9.96 11.88 -28.85
CA PRO A 316 11.27 11.85 -29.51
C PRO A 316 11.22 12.36 -30.97
N THR A 317 10.07 12.24 -31.63
CA THR A 317 9.80 12.76 -32.97
C THR A 317 9.65 14.29 -33.04
N GLY A 318 9.70 14.98 -31.90
CA GLY A 318 9.46 16.42 -31.78
C GLY A 318 7.98 16.82 -31.66
N GLU A 319 7.05 15.87 -31.84
CA GLU A 319 5.62 16.13 -31.74
C GLU A 319 5.19 16.39 -30.30
N ILE A 320 4.45 17.48 -30.09
CA ILE A 320 3.90 17.84 -28.78
C ILE A 320 2.53 17.20 -28.62
N ARG A 321 2.39 16.32 -27.62
CA ARG A 321 1.12 15.65 -27.32
C ARG A 321 0.63 16.03 -25.93
N LYS A 322 -0.67 16.30 -25.81
CA LYS A 322 -1.34 16.44 -24.51
C LYS A 322 -1.77 15.08 -24.00
N ARG A 323 -1.47 14.80 -22.74
CA ARG A 323 -2.02 13.69 -21.98
C ARG A 323 -2.91 14.25 -20.88
N TYR A 324 -4.19 13.92 -20.94
CA TYR A 324 -5.17 14.40 -19.98
C TYR A 324 -5.23 13.45 -18.78
N TRP A 325 -5.42 14.02 -17.60
CA TRP A 325 -5.59 13.29 -16.36
C TRP A 325 -6.89 13.72 -15.70
N HIS A 326 -7.56 12.76 -15.06
CA HIS A 326 -8.83 12.95 -14.39
C HIS A 326 -8.81 12.25 -13.05
N PHE A 327 -9.09 12.98 -11.99
CA PHE A 327 -9.23 12.42 -10.66
C PHE A 327 -10.42 11.44 -10.65
N GLY A 328 -10.25 10.32 -9.97
CA GLY A 328 -11.25 9.27 -9.84
C GLY A 328 -11.51 8.89 -8.40
N LEU A 329 -12.75 8.50 -8.11
CA LEU A 329 -13.19 8.12 -6.78
C LEU A 329 -13.95 6.79 -6.78
N GLU A 330 -13.43 5.80 -6.06
CA GLU A 330 -14.10 4.54 -5.77
C GLU A 330 -14.60 4.57 -4.32
N ALA A 331 -15.90 4.35 -4.11
CA ALA A 331 -16.46 4.21 -2.76
C ALA A 331 -16.43 2.75 -2.29
N ILE A 332 -15.87 2.51 -1.11
CA ILE A 332 -15.83 1.19 -0.48
C ILE A 332 -16.61 1.20 0.84
N PRO A 333 -17.74 0.48 0.94
CA PRO A 333 -18.50 0.38 2.17
C PRO A 333 -17.73 -0.32 3.29
N ILE A 334 -17.51 0.42 4.37
CA ILE A 334 -16.98 -0.05 5.66
C ILE A 334 -18.15 -0.08 6.63
N LEU A 335 -18.33 -1.19 7.37
CA LEU A 335 -19.47 -1.37 8.29
C LEU A 335 -19.08 -1.29 9.77
N TYR A 336 -17.77 -1.26 10.07
CA TYR A 336 -17.22 -1.27 11.43
C TYR A 336 -15.99 -0.35 11.48
N PRO A 337 -15.77 0.44 12.56
CA PRO A 337 -16.60 0.53 13.77
C PRO A 337 -17.90 1.30 13.56
N THR A 338 -17.92 2.19 12.57
CA THR A 338 -19.07 2.99 12.16
C THR A 338 -19.28 2.84 10.66
N PRO A 339 -20.53 2.65 10.18
CA PRO A 339 -20.81 2.61 8.74
C PRO A 339 -20.31 3.87 8.02
N ALA A 340 -19.51 3.67 6.98
CA ALA A 340 -18.91 4.75 6.20
C ALA A 340 -18.63 4.28 4.76
N LEU A 341 -18.43 5.23 3.85
CA LEU A 341 -17.80 4.98 2.56
C LEU A 341 -16.33 5.41 2.65
N SER A 342 -15.42 4.45 2.52
CA SER A 342 -14.00 4.71 2.33
C SER A 342 -13.76 5.12 0.88
N MET A 343 -13.25 6.32 0.67
CA MET A 343 -12.93 6.82 -0.67
C MET A 343 -11.53 6.40 -1.07
N LYS A 344 -11.43 5.54 -2.09
CA LYS A 344 -10.17 5.24 -2.76
C LYS A 344 -10.00 6.14 -3.97
N THR A 345 -8.84 6.76 -4.06
CA THR A 345 -8.49 7.70 -5.11
C THR A 345 -7.83 6.98 -6.28
N HIS A 346 -8.22 7.36 -7.48
CA HIS A 346 -7.67 6.85 -8.73
C HIS A 346 -7.36 8.03 -9.66
N VAL A 347 -6.62 7.78 -10.74
CA VAL A 347 -6.46 8.75 -11.83
C VAL A 347 -6.69 8.03 -13.13
N VAL A 348 -7.62 8.52 -13.92
CA VAL A 348 -7.91 8.04 -15.27
C VAL A 348 -7.20 8.94 -16.25
N PHE A 349 -6.38 8.37 -17.12
CA PHE A 349 -5.73 9.09 -18.20
C PHE A 349 -6.51 8.91 -19.50
N THR A 350 -6.65 9.98 -20.28
CA THR A 350 -7.36 9.99 -21.56
C THR A 350 -6.49 10.60 -22.65
N ARG A 351 -6.76 10.24 -23.92
CA ARG A 351 -5.98 10.72 -25.08
C ARG A 351 -6.38 12.11 -25.54
N ASP A 352 -7.63 12.47 -25.30
CA ASP A 352 -8.36 13.59 -25.88
C ASP A 352 -9.18 14.36 -24.82
N GLY A 353 -9.04 14.00 -23.54
CA GLY A 353 -9.84 14.54 -22.43
C GLY A 353 -11.10 13.71 -22.12
N GLU A 354 -11.38 12.67 -22.91
CA GLU A 354 -12.65 11.93 -22.87
C GLU A 354 -12.49 10.42 -22.90
N THR A 355 -11.67 9.92 -23.83
CA THR A 355 -11.47 8.50 -24.11
C THR A 355 -10.31 7.95 -23.27
N PRO A 356 -10.57 7.04 -22.31
CA PRO A 356 -9.52 6.45 -21.49
C PRO A 356 -8.45 5.76 -22.33
N LEU A 357 -7.19 5.76 -21.87
CA LEU A 357 -6.15 4.91 -22.48
C LEU A 357 -6.60 3.44 -22.36
N GLY A 358 -6.76 2.78 -23.52
CA GLY A 358 -7.22 1.38 -23.59
C GLY A 358 -6.16 0.33 -23.24
N ASP A 359 -4.90 0.74 -23.03
CA ASP A 359 -3.82 -0.13 -22.57
C ASP A 359 -3.57 0.06 -21.06
N PRO A 360 -3.75 -0.99 -20.23
CA PRO A 360 -3.43 -0.94 -18.80
C PRO A 360 -1.99 -0.53 -18.50
N LYS A 361 -1.01 -0.96 -19.32
CA LYS A 361 0.40 -0.58 -19.12
C LYS A 361 0.58 0.94 -19.29
N GLY A 362 -0.04 1.51 -20.31
CA GLY A 362 -0.11 2.96 -20.54
C GLY A 362 -0.73 3.74 -19.36
N GLN A 363 -1.84 3.26 -18.78
CA GLN A 363 -2.44 3.88 -17.58
C GLN A 363 -1.46 3.88 -16.39
N HIS A 364 -0.80 2.75 -16.14
CA HIS A 364 0.15 2.63 -15.03
C HIS A 364 1.41 3.50 -15.22
N ARG A 365 1.97 3.55 -16.42
CA ARG A 365 3.12 4.41 -16.76
C ARG A 365 2.75 5.88 -16.56
N ALA A 366 1.62 6.33 -17.13
CA ALA A 366 1.14 7.69 -16.98
C ALA A 366 0.91 8.08 -15.51
N ARG A 367 0.36 7.17 -14.70
CA ARG A 367 0.17 7.39 -13.26
C ARG A 367 1.50 7.61 -12.54
N ARG A 368 2.51 6.77 -12.80
CA ARG A 368 3.83 6.89 -12.16
C ARG A 368 4.50 8.22 -12.49
N SER A 369 4.44 8.65 -13.76
CA SER A 369 4.99 9.94 -14.20
C SER A 369 4.19 11.14 -13.66
N GLN A 370 2.87 11.19 -13.87
CA GLN A 370 2.04 12.34 -13.48
C GLN A 370 1.96 12.53 -11.97
N CYS A 371 1.86 11.43 -11.22
CA CYS A 371 1.58 11.45 -9.79
C CYS A 371 2.84 11.32 -8.92
N LYS A 372 4.05 11.42 -9.51
CA LYS A 372 5.33 11.24 -8.82
C LYS A 372 5.50 12.14 -7.59
N ALA A 373 4.99 13.38 -7.68
CA ALA A 373 5.04 14.39 -6.62
C ALA A 373 3.67 14.61 -5.94
N TRP A 374 2.74 13.67 -6.07
CA TRP A 374 1.43 13.78 -5.41
C TRP A 374 1.51 13.08 -4.07
N TRP A 375 1.79 13.88 -3.03
CA TRP A 375 1.87 13.42 -1.66
C TRP A 375 0.48 13.37 -1.00
N ASN A 376 0.43 12.89 0.24
CA ASN A 376 -0.80 12.61 0.97
C ASN A 376 -1.72 13.84 1.11
N ASP A 377 -1.14 15.02 1.26
CA ASP A 377 -1.87 16.29 1.34
C ASP A 377 -2.63 16.59 0.04
N LYS A 378 -1.99 16.42 -1.11
CA LYS A 378 -2.60 16.62 -2.42
C LYS A 378 -3.72 15.61 -2.68
N TRP A 379 -3.48 14.32 -2.41
CA TRP A 379 -4.52 13.28 -2.53
C TRP A 379 -5.72 13.54 -1.62
N ARG A 380 -5.46 13.93 -0.36
CA ARG A 380 -6.48 14.29 0.62
C ARG A 380 -7.30 15.48 0.13
N ASP A 381 -6.65 16.54 -0.33
CA ASP A 381 -7.31 17.76 -0.77
C ASP A 381 -8.17 17.53 -2.02
N MET A 382 -7.69 16.76 -3.01
CA MET A 382 -8.51 16.36 -4.17
C MET A 382 -9.67 15.46 -3.75
N THR A 383 -9.49 14.58 -2.76
CA THR A 383 -10.60 13.76 -2.22
C THR A 383 -11.68 14.65 -1.61
N LEU A 384 -11.29 15.63 -0.78
CA LEU A 384 -12.23 16.58 -0.17
C LEU A 384 -12.92 17.45 -1.23
N ALA A 385 -12.18 17.92 -2.23
CA ALA A 385 -12.73 18.64 -3.36
C ALA A 385 -13.76 17.80 -4.14
N ALA A 386 -13.41 16.56 -4.50
CA ALA A 386 -14.30 15.65 -5.21
C ALA A 386 -15.60 15.37 -4.43
N VAL A 387 -15.51 15.09 -3.13
CA VAL A 387 -16.69 14.88 -2.28
C VAL A 387 -17.51 16.17 -2.14
N THR A 388 -16.87 17.32 -1.97
CA THR A 388 -17.58 18.62 -1.89
C THR A 388 -18.33 18.93 -3.19
N TRP A 389 -17.72 18.68 -4.34
CA TRP A 389 -18.39 18.83 -5.64
C TRP A 389 -19.60 17.90 -5.76
N LEU A 390 -19.46 16.65 -5.34
CA LEU A 390 -20.56 15.69 -5.29
C LEU A 390 -21.66 16.10 -4.30
N ALA A 391 -21.37 16.93 -3.30
CA ALA A 391 -22.37 17.44 -2.38
C ALA A 391 -23.20 18.60 -2.95
N ASN A 392 -22.68 19.29 -3.98
CA ASN A 392 -23.37 20.40 -4.63
C ASN A 392 -23.83 21.50 -3.64
N GLY A 393 -22.96 21.88 -2.70
CA GLY A 393 -23.23 22.93 -1.70
C GLY A 393 -23.87 22.44 -0.40
N GLU A 394 -24.26 21.17 -0.31
CA GLU A 394 -24.82 20.56 0.90
C GLU A 394 -23.73 19.99 1.82
N ASP A 395 -24.06 19.82 3.10
CA ASP A 395 -23.18 19.17 4.10
C ASP A 395 -23.27 17.62 4.07
N GLU A 396 -24.25 17.07 3.36
CA GLU A 396 -24.43 15.63 3.19
C GLU A 396 -24.81 15.30 1.74
N ILE A 397 -24.29 14.18 1.22
CA ILE A 397 -24.67 13.62 -0.07
C ILE A 397 -25.79 12.60 0.15
N ALA A 398 -26.93 12.84 -0.49
CA ALA A 398 -28.03 11.87 -0.53
C ALA A 398 -27.69 10.71 -1.47
N LEU A 399 -27.83 9.48 -0.96
CA LEU A 399 -27.68 8.22 -1.69
C LEU A 399 -29.05 7.52 -1.71
N PRO A 400 -29.90 7.76 -2.73
CA PRO A 400 -31.26 7.24 -2.79
C PRO A 400 -31.28 5.72 -2.92
N VAL A 401 -31.98 5.04 -2.00
CA VAL A 401 -32.16 3.58 -2.02
C VAL A 401 -33.62 3.16 -2.14
N SER A 402 -34.54 4.11 -2.01
CA SER A 402 -35.96 3.99 -2.33
C SER A 402 -36.55 5.38 -2.64
N PRO A 403 -37.82 5.49 -3.09
CA PRO A 403 -38.46 6.79 -3.35
C PRO A 403 -38.58 7.70 -2.12
N THR A 404 -38.61 7.10 -0.93
CA THR A 404 -38.86 7.80 0.34
C THR A 404 -37.66 7.75 1.28
N CYS A 405 -36.54 7.13 0.88
CA CYS A 405 -35.38 6.95 1.73
C CYS A 405 -34.07 7.14 0.95
N SER A 406 -33.26 8.06 1.47
CA SER A 406 -31.87 8.25 1.08
C SER A 406 -30.97 8.03 2.29
N ILE A 407 -29.89 7.28 2.08
CA ILE A 407 -28.80 7.19 3.05
C ILE A 407 -27.97 8.45 2.89
N MET A 408 -27.65 9.13 3.99
CA MET A 408 -26.92 10.39 3.93
C MET A 408 -25.44 10.14 4.20
N MET A 409 -24.56 10.56 3.29
CA MET A 409 -23.12 10.50 3.50
C MET A 409 -22.60 11.89 3.88
N SER A 410 -21.90 12.00 5.01
CA SER A 410 -21.23 13.25 5.40
C SER A 410 -20.18 13.66 4.38
N VAL A 411 -20.05 14.96 4.09
CA VAL A 411 -18.97 15.50 3.25
C VAL A 411 -17.64 15.63 3.97
N ARG A 412 -17.65 15.51 5.30
CA ARG A 412 -16.45 15.46 6.14
C ARG A 412 -16.10 14.03 6.49
N PRO A 413 -14.83 13.61 6.36
CA PRO A 413 -14.41 12.29 6.79
C PRO A 413 -14.27 12.23 8.31
N ILE A 414 -14.19 11.01 8.86
CA ILE A 414 -13.90 10.77 10.27
C ILE A 414 -12.49 11.28 10.57
N CYS A 415 -12.36 12.05 11.65
CA CYS A 415 -11.07 12.43 12.22
C CYS A 415 -10.84 11.77 13.59
N GLY A 416 -9.58 11.58 13.93
CA GLY A 416 -9.13 11.14 15.25
C GLY A 416 -8.03 12.07 15.76
N ARG A 417 -7.71 11.97 17.06
CA ARG A 417 -6.64 12.76 17.67
C ARG A 417 -5.52 11.83 18.09
N SER A 418 -4.31 12.07 17.59
CA SER A 418 -3.09 11.44 18.10
C SER A 418 -2.53 12.31 19.24
N PRO A 419 -2.04 11.70 20.35
CA PRO A 419 -1.43 12.45 21.44
C PRO A 419 -0.04 13.01 21.09
N VAL A 420 0.58 12.51 20.01
CA VAL A 420 1.90 12.89 19.51
C VAL A 420 1.83 13.12 18.01
N SER A 421 2.75 13.93 17.48
CA SER A 421 2.93 14.18 16.05
C SER A 421 4.34 13.82 15.64
N TYR A 422 4.65 13.96 14.35
CA TYR A 422 6.01 13.83 13.89
C TYR A 422 6.42 14.97 12.95
N GLN A 423 7.69 15.40 13.04
CA GLN A 423 8.32 16.35 12.14
C GLN A 423 9.24 15.60 11.18
N ASP A 424 8.83 15.49 9.93
CA ASP A 424 9.65 14.90 8.89
C ASP A 424 10.57 15.98 8.30
N ILE A 425 11.84 15.94 8.67
CA ILE A 425 12.89 16.87 8.26
C ILE A 425 13.18 16.74 6.74
N SER A 426 12.67 15.69 6.08
CA SER A 426 12.88 15.41 4.66
C SER A 426 11.75 15.83 3.72
N VAL A 427 10.70 16.50 4.23
CA VAL A 427 9.59 16.98 3.38
C VAL A 427 10.10 18.09 2.47
N ARG A 428 10.45 17.71 1.24
CA ARG A 428 10.65 18.65 0.13
C ARG A 428 9.31 19.34 -0.13
N GLU A 429 9.30 20.67 -0.08
CA GLU A 429 8.14 21.46 -0.51
C GLU A 429 7.77 21.05 -1.94
N SER A 430 6.50 20.68 -2.15
CA SER A 430 5.98 20.52 -3.51
C SER A 430 5.90 21.91 -4.14
N PRO A 431 6.35 22.09 -5.40
CA PRO A 431 6.15 23.34 -6.12
C PRO A 431 4.66 23.71 -6.13
N ASP A 432 4.35 24.95 -5.73
CA ASP A 432 2.99 25.49 -5.72
C ASP A 432 2.33 25.35 -7.10
N GLU A 433 1.11 24.81 -7.13
CA GLU A 433 0.29 24.63 -8.34
C GLU A 433 -0.31 25.95 -8.88
N ALA A 434 0.16 27.09 -8.39
CA ALA A 434 -0.19 28.36 -9.00
C ALA A 434 0.56 28.46 -10.33
N THR A 435 -0.13 28.04 -11.41
CA THR A 435 0.24 28.22 -12.83
C THR A 435 1.09 27.11 -13.47
N GLN A 436 0.56 25.88 -13.57
CA GLN A 436 0.95 25.01 -14.69
C GLN A 436 0.24 25.48 -15.97
N THR A 437 0.67 26.63 -16.50
CA THR A 437 0.42 27.01 -17.90
C THR A 437 1.53 26.46 -18.79
N ALA A 438 1.10 25.78 -19.85
CA ALA A 438 1.73 25.55 -21.17
C ALA A 438 3.19 25.04 -21.31
N GLU A 439 4.12 25.18 -20.36
CA GLU A 439 5.57 25.07 -20.67
C GLU A 439 6.39 24.09 -19.80
N ASP A 440 5.75 23.21 -19.02
CA ASP A 440 6.47 22.10 -18.37
C ASP A 440 6.67 20.94 -19.36
N PHE A 441 7.76 20.98 -20.13
CA PHE A 441 8.21 19.87 -20.97
C PHE A 441 8.87 18.79 -20.11
N ASP A 442 8.25 17.62 -20.03
CA ASP A 442 8.90 16.42 -19.52
C ASP A 442 9.47 15.67 -20.73
N ASP A 443 10.80 15.56 -20.79
CA ASP A 443 11.49 14.86 -21.86
C ASP A 443 11.27 13.36 -21.66
N PHE A 444 10.66 12.72 -22.67
CA PHE A 444 10.40 11.29 -22.64
C PHE A 444 11.72 10.54 -22.81
N THR A 445 12.31 10.02 -21.72
CA THR A 445 13.51 9.17 -21.79
C THR A 445 13.12 7.69 -21.92
N GLU A 446 13.84 6.94 -22.75
CA GLU A 446 13.64 5.49 -23.01
C GLU A 446 13.86 4.60 -21.75
N GLU A 447 14.40 5.15 -20.66
CA GLU A 447 14.61 4.42 -19.39
C GLU A 447 13.30 3.92 -18.74
N ASP A 448 12.14 4.46 -19.12
CA ASP A 448 10.83 4.01 -18.63
C ASP A 448 10.30 2.72 -19.32
N GLU A 449 11.04 2.13 -20.28
CA GLU A 449 10.68 0.89 -20.97
C GLU A 449 11.23 -0.41 -20.35
N THR A 450 12.27 -0.35 -19.51
CA THR A 450 13.04 -1.57 -19.16
C THR A 450 12.73 -2.23 -17.82
N GLU A 451 11.79 -1.73 -17.00
CA GLU A 451 11.31 -2.50 -15.84
C GLU A 451 10.20 -3.49 -16.22
N SER A 452 10.59 -4.60 -16.85
CA SER A 452 9.77 -5.81 -16.94
C SER A 452 9.66 -6.46 -15.56
N ILE A 453 8.52 -6.28 -14.89
CA ILE A 453 8.14 -7.13 -13.75
C ILE A 453 7.77 -8.49 -14.33
N ASP A 454 8.67 -9.45 -14.14
CA ASP A 454 8.50 -10.86 -14.44
C ASP A 454 7.38 -11.41 -13.53
N SER A 455 6.18 -11.59 -14.09
CA SER A 455 5.10 -12.34 -13.44
C SER A 455 5.12 -13.77 -13.96
N ALA A 456 6.01 -14.59 -13.41
CA ALA A 456 5.94 -16.04 -13.59
C ALA A 456 4.68 -16.57 -12.88
N VAL A 457 3.64 -16.83 -13.66
CA VAL A 457 2.53 -17.71 -13.28
C VAL A 457 3.01 -19.13 -13.54
N PRO A 458 3.09 -20.04 -12.55
CA PRO A 458 3.36 -21.44 -12.83
C PRO A 458 2.13 -22.04 -13.50
N SER A 459 2.32 -22.52 -14.73
CA SER A 459 1.41 -23.43 -15.41
C SER A 459 1.20 -24.68 -14.55
N ALA A 460 -0.04 -24.95 -14.17
CA ALA A 460 -0.43 -26.26 -13.68
C ALA A 460 -0.56 -27.18 -14.90
N ASP A 461 0.48 -27.98 -15.12
CA ASP A 461 0.38 -29.14 -15.99
C ASP A 461 -0.38 -30.27 -15.29
N SER A 462 -1.09 -30.99 -16.14
CA SER A 462 -1.79 -32.26 -15.95
C SER A 462 -1.01 -33.30 -15.15
N ASP A 463 -1.67 -33.87 -14.13
CA ASP A 463 -2.03 -35.30 -14.06
C ASP A 463 -3.15 -35.51 -13.02
#